data_AF-A0A9P7CDY4-F1
#
_entry.id   AF-A0A9P7CDY4-F1
#
_cell.length_a   1.000
_cell.length_b   1.000
_cell.length_c   1.000
_cell.angle_alpha   90.00
_cell.angle_beta   90.00
_cell.angle_gamma   90.00
#
_symmetry.space_group_name_H-M   'P 1'
#
loop_
_entity.id
_entity.type
_entity.pdbx_description
1 polymer ?
#
loop_
_entity_poly.entity_id
_entity_poly.type
_entity_poly.pdbx_seq_one_letter_code
_entity_poly.pdbx_strand_id
1 'polypeptide(L)'
;MRNTKLLAGSSHPELASLVSKRLGVPVAECTLKKFSNRETSVEIHVSVRNEDIFIIQSGSENMNDNIIELCIMIQAARIGSGKRITAVLPYFPYCKQSKRKGRTSITAKLVANMLAVAGVDHIITMDLHASQMQGFFQRPVDNLYAEPVIARWITHSVPNWQNGVIVSKNAGGAKRVTSLADALRLDFALIHKDRSRLGPQGHNRPYSGMPKSGEGDSTVRVFEEDEDGVEESEDLTASISSLTETGVNGDILNAAVSVVADKDGESTITLVGDVRGKIAFLTDDIIDNVGTFLDAADHLMKKCGADKVYIIATHGVLSGNAIEKIEACDSVYKLVVTNTFPIPKEKMDKSSKLIIIDISNTLAEAIRRTHNGESVSYLFNHAE
;
A
#
# COMPACT_ATOMS: atom_id res chain seq x y z
N MET A 1 -5.32 16.73 -25.09
CA MET A 1 -3.87 16.97 -24.95
C MET A 1 -3.21 16.69 -26.31
N ARG A 2 -2.31 17.56 -26.81
CA ARG A 2 -1.67 17.35 -28.12
C ARG A 2 -0.33 16.64 -27.92
N ASN A 3 0.07 15.80 -28.86
CA ASN A 3 1.36 15.08 -28.83
C ASN A 3 1.53 14.22 -27.56
N THR A 4 0.47 13.52 -27.16
CA THR A 4 0.45 12.60 -26.01
C THR A 4 0.03 11.21 -26.47
N LYS A 5 0.73 10.18 -25.98
CA LYS A 5 0.34 8.78 -26.12
C LYS A 5 0.15 8.15 -24.76
N LEU A 6 -1.00 7.54 -24.55
CA LEU A 6 -1.31 6.76 -23.36
C LEU A 6 -1.20 5.28 -23.72
N LEU A 7 -0.32 4.54 -23.06
CA LEU A 7 -0.17 3.10 -23.22
C LEU A 7 -0.62 2.42 -21.93
N ALA A 8 -1.13 1.19 -22.05
CA ALA A 8 -1.54 0.37 -20.92
C ALA A 8 -0.81 -0.97 -20.99
N GLY A 9 -0.24 -1.41 -19.87
CA GLY A 9 0.26 -2.77 -19.72
C GLY A 9 -0.83 -3.74 -19.27
N SER A 10 -0.48 -5.02 -19.14
CA SER A 10 -1.42 -6.09 -18.80
C SER A 10 -1.98 -6.04 -17.36
N SER A 11 -1.33 -5.33 -16.43
CA SER A 11 -1.70 -5.37 -15.01
C SER A 11 -2.99 -4.61 -14.72
N HIS A 12 -3.28 -3.53 -15.47
CA HIS A 12 -4.34 -2.61 -15.08
C HIS A 12 -5.08 -1.96 -16.26
N PRO A 13 -5.63 -2.75 -17.20
CA PRO A 13 -6.33 -2.23 -18.38
C PRO A 13 -7.60 -1.43 -18.03
N GLU A 14 -8.30 -1.81 -16.96
CA GLU A 14 -9.51 -1.11 -16.51
C GLU A 14 -9.20 0.32 -16.05
N LEU A 15 -8.22 0.49 -15.16
CA LEU A 15 -7.81 1.81 -14.69
C LEU A 15 -7.29 2.67 -15.85
N ALA A 16 -6.51 2.09 -16.77
CA ALA A 16 -6.03 2.79 -17.95
C ALA A 16 -7.19 3.29 -18.84
N SER A 17 -8.27 2.50 -18.97
CA SER A 17 -9.49 2.89 -19.68
C SER A 17 -10.21 4.06 -18.98
N LEU A 18 -10.29 4.04 -17.65
CA LEU A 18 -10.89 5.15 -16.88
C LEU A 18 -10.08 6.44 -17.03
N VAL A 19 -8.76 6.37 -16.90
CA VAL A 19 -7.84 7.51 -17.12
C VAL A 19 -7.95 8.04 -18.56
N SER A 20 -7.98 7.13 -19.55
CA SER A 20 -8.17 7.46 -20.97
C SER A 20 -9.44 8.27 -21.22
N LYS A 21 -10.58 7.85 -20.63
CA LYS A 21 -11.87 8.55 -20.75
C LYS A 21 -11.80 9.95 -20.15
N ARG A 22 -11.17 10.11 -18.99
CA ARG A 22 -11.04 11.42 -18.31
C ARG A 22 -10.14 12.39 -19.08
N LEU A 23 -9.05 11.89 -19.65
CA LEU A 23 -8.12 12.69 -20.46
C LEU A 23 -8.66 13.03 -21.86
N GLY A 24 -9.64 12.27 -22.35
CA GLY A 24 -10.06 12.31 -23.75
C GLY A 24 -8.95 11.87 -24.72
N VAL A 25 -8.03 11.01 -24.24
CA VAL A 25 -6.91 10.47 -25.02
C VAL A 25 -7.07 8.96 -25.10
N PRO A 26 -7.27 8.37 -26.29
CA PRO A 26 -7.44 6.92 -26.42
C PRO A 26 -6.16 6.17 -26.03
N VAL A 27 -6.33 4.98 -25.44
CA VAL A 27 -5.20 4.07 -25.20
C VAL A 27 -4.64 3.63 -26.56
N ALA A 28 -3.33 3.78 -26.72
CA ALA A 28 -2.58 3.40 -27.90
C ALA A 28 -2.65 1.89 -28.11
N GLU A 29 -2.82 1.48 -29.37
CA GLU A 29 -2.87 0.07 -29.73
C GLU A 29 -1.51 -0.58 -29.50
N CYS A 30 -1.50 -1.58 -28.62
CA CYS A 30 -0.33 -2.38 -28.26
C CYS A 30 -0.71 -3.86 -28.27
N THR A 31 0.20 -4.71 -28.69
CA THR A 31 0.08 -6.16 -28.55
C THR A 31 1.02 -6.64 -27.45
N LEU A 32 0.42 -7.23 -26.41
CA LEU A 32 1.11 -7.77 -25.25
C LEU A 32 0.93 -9.29 -25.30
N LYS A 33 2.03 -10.03 -25.44
CA LYS A 33 2.01 -11.49 -25.62
C LYS A 33 2.97 -12.15 -24.63
N LYS A 34 2.62 -13.38 -24.24
CA LYS A 34 3.57 -14.31 -23.63
C LYS A 34 3.83 -15.48 -24.59
N PHE A 35 5.10 -15.75 -24.83
CA PHE A 35 5.51 -16.95 -25.57
C PHE A 35 5.32 -18.20 -24.72
N SER A 36 5.36 -19.38 -25.34
CA SER A 36 5.17 -20.67 -24.65
C SER A 36 6.22 -20.95 -23.58
N ASN A 37 7.42 -20.36 -23.71
CA ASN A 37 8.49 -20.38 -22.71
C ASN A 37 8.35 -19.30 -21.61
N ARG A 38 7.23 -18.58 -21.57
CA ARG A 38 6.88 -17.50 -20.63
C ARG A 38 7.60 -16.16 -20.83
N GLU A 39 8.40 -16.01 -21.88
CA GLU A 39 8.98 -14.71 -22.25
C GLU A 39 7.89 -13.72 -22.66
N THR A 40 8.07 -12.46 -22.28
CA THR A 40 7.12 -11.37 -22.57
C THR A 40 7.53 -10.66 -23.86
N SER A 41 6.57 -10.43 -24.75
CA SER A 41 6.73 -9.67 -25.99
C SER A 41 5.75 -8.50 -26.03
N VAL A 42 6.24 -7.35 -26.48
CA VAL A 42 5.49 -6.09 -26.57
C VAL A 42 5.72 -5.49 -27.95
N GLU A 43 4.62 -5.16 -28.63
CA GLU A 43 4.63 -4.43 -29.90
C GLU A 43 3.73 -3.21 -29.78
N ILE A 44 4.25 -2.00 -30.06
CA ILE A 44 3.48 -0.75 -30.09
C ILE A 44 3.11 -0.48 -31.55
N HIS A 45 1.81 -0.47 -31.86
CA HIS A 45 1.31 -0.39 -33.25
C HIS A 45 1.08 1.04 -33.76
N VAL A 46 1.42 2.03 -32.94
CA VAL A 46 1.31 3.45 -33.28
C VAL A 46 2.68 4.12 -33.22
N SER A 47 2.89 5.16 -34.04
CA SER A 47 4.08 5.99 -33.92
C SER A 47 4.09 6.71 -32.56
N VAL A 48 5.21 6.62 -31.87
CA VAL A 48 5.50 7.30 -30.60
C VAL A 48 6.60 8.36 -30.73
N ARG A 49 7.07 8.61 -31.96
CA ARG A 49 8.18 9.52 -32.22
C ARG A 49 7.82 10.96 -31.84
N ASN A 50 8.67 11.59 -31.03
CA ASN A 50 8.51 12.96 -30.55
C ASN A 50 7.21 13.21 -29.74
N GLU A 51 6.58 12.14 -29.26
CA GLU A 51 5.38 12.19 -28.41
C GLU A 51 5.76 12.14 -26.91
N ASP A 52 4.90 12.69 -26.07
CA ASP A 52 4.95 12.51 -24.61
C ASP A 52 4.17 11.25 -24.22
N ILE A 53 4.86 10.27 -23.66
CA ILE A 53 4.38 8.90 -23.50
C ILE A 53 4.11 8.64 -22.03
N PHE A 54 2.89 8.22 -21.71
CA PHE A 54 2.49 7.78 -20.38
C PHE A 54 2.14 6.30 -20.45
N ILE A 55 2.83 5.48 -19.65
CA ILE A 55 2.60 4.03 -19.61
C ILE A 55 1.97 3.69 -18.25
N ILE A 56 0.69 3.32 -18.24
CA ILE A 56 0.01 2.84 -17.05
C ILE A 56 0.27 1.35 -16.88
N GLN A 57 1.06 1.01 -15.88
CA GLN A 57 1.35 -0.37 -15.50
C GLN A 57 1.75 -0.42 -14.04
N SER A 58 1.07 -1.27 -13.28
CA SER A 58 1.21 -1.40 -11.83
C SER A 58 1.73 -2.80 -11.46
N GLY A 59 1.95 -3.03 -10.16
CA GLY A 59 1.99 -4.40 -9.65
C GLY A 59 0.61 -5.06 -9.72
N SER A 60 0.58 -6.38 -9.98
CA SER A 60 -0.60 -7.23 -9.85
C SER A 60 -0.21 -8.58 -9.22
N GLU A 61 -1.10 -9.57 -9.31
CA GLU A 61 -0.81 -10.96 -8.94
C GLU A 61 0.40 -11.53 -9.71
N ASN A 62 0.68 -11.04 -10.93
CA ASN A 62 1.85 -11.41 -11.74
C ASN A 62 2.99 -10.37 -11.65
N MET A 63 3.37 -10.01 -10.43
CA MET A 63 4.29 -8.91 -10.11
C MET A 63 5.54 -8.83 -10.99
N ASN A 64 6.27 -9.94 -11.13
CA ASN A 64 7.54 -10.00 -11.87
C ASN A 64 7.35 -9.76 -13.36
N ASP A 65 6.30 -10.37 -13.91
CA ASP A 65 5.98 -10.23 -15.32
C ASP A 65 5.60 -8.79 -15.65
N ASN A 66 4.83 -8.13 -14.78
CA ASN A 66 4.43 -6.73 -15.01
C ASN A 66 5.64 -5.78 -14.97
N ILE A 67 6.63 -6.03 -14.11
CA ILE A 67 7.86 -5.24 -14.07
C ILE A 67 8.65 -5.40 -15.38
N ILE A 68 8.83 -6.64 -15.85
CA ILE A 68 9.55 -6.91 -17.08
C ILE A 68 8.80 -6.35 -18.29
N GLU A 69 7.49 -6.56 -18.37
CA GLU A 69 6.63 -5.99 -19.39
C GLU A 69 6.74 -4.46 -19.43
N LEU A 70 6.68 -3.78 -18.28
CA LEU A 70 6.87 -2.33 -18.19
C LEU A 70 8.24 -1.91 -18.73
N CYS A 71 9.31 -2.61 -18.35
CA CYS A 71 10.66 -2.30 -18.85
C CYS A 71 10.73 -2.46 -20.38
N ILE A 72 10.11 -3.49 -20.95
CA ILE A 72 10.07 -3.70 -22.40
C ILE A 72 9.25 -2.59 -23.08
N MET A 73 8.09 -2.19 -22.52
CA MET A 73 7.28 -1.08 -23.05
C MET A 73 8.05 0.23 -23.05
N ILE A 74 8.74 0.56 -21.95
CA ILE A 74 9.59 1.76 -21.84
C ILE A 74 10.71 1.71 -22.89
N GLN A 75 11.40 0.58 -23.01
CA GLN A 75 12.50 0.40 -23.95
C GLN A 75 12.02 0.52 -25.42
N ALA A 76 10.87 -0.08 -25.75
CA ALA A 76 10.27 0.03 -27.07
C ALA A 76 9.88 1.48 -27.40
N ALA A 77 9.27 2.20 -26.46
CA ALA A 77 8.96 3.61 -26.59
C ALA A 77 10.21 4.48 -26.78
N ARG A 78 11.29 4.17 -26.04
CA ARG A 78 12.58 4.88 -26.15
C ARG A 78 13.23 4.70 -27.50
N ILE A 79 13.32 3.45 -27.98
CA ILE A 79 13.87 3.13 -29.32
C ILE A 79 12.98 3.74 -30.42
N GLY A 80 11.67 3.78 -30.20
CA GLY A 80 10.69 4.49 -31.03
C GLY A 80 10.86 6.02 -31.07
N SER A 81 11.88 6.57 -30.40
CA SER A 81 12.18 8.01 -30.32
C SER A 81 11.09 8.82 -29.62
N GLY A 82 10.48 8.24 -28.58
CA GLY A 82 9.63 8.98 -27.64
C GLY A 82 10.35 10.18 -27.05
N LYS A 83 9.68 11.34 -27.00
CA LYS A 83 10.27 12.58 -26.48
C LYS A 83 10.50 12.48 -24.98
N ARG A 84 9.47 12.03 -24.26
CA ARG A 84 9.48 11.84 -22.83
C ARG A 84 8.67 10.60 -22.46
N ILE A 85 9.16 9.79 -21.54
CA ILE A 85 8.51 8.55 -21.11
C ILE A 85 8.26 8.61 -19.62
N THR A 86 6.98 8.65 -19.25
CA THR A 86 6.51 8.64 -17.87
C THR A 86 5.91 7.28 -17.55
N ALA A 87 6.47 6.60 -16.53
CA ALA A 87 5.85 5.39 -16.00
C ALA A 87 4.84 5.78 -14.91
N VAL A 88 3.59 5.34 -15.08
CA VAL A 88 2.50 5.58 -14.13
C VAL A 88 2.23 4.26 -13.41
N LEU A 89 2.72 4.16 -12.16
CA LEU A 89 2.62 2.96 -11.31
C LEU A 89 1.78 3.28 -10.06
N PRO A 90 0.44 3.16 -10.12
CA PRO A 90 -0.42 3.46 -8.98
C PRO A 90 -0.05 2.68 -7.72
N TYR A 91 0.37 1.41 -7.86
CA TYR A 91 1.01 0.64 -6.81
C TYR A 91 2.44 0.27 -7.24
N PHE A 92 3.45 0.73 -6.49
CA PHE A 92 4.84 0.49 -6.80
C PHE A 92 5.27 -0.95 -6.41
N PRO A 93 5.72 -1.79 -7.36
CA PRO A 93 6.15 -3.16 -7.07
C PRO A 93 7.27 -3.22 -6.03
N TYR A 94 7.26 -4.26 -5.19
CA TYR A 94 8.28 -4.50 -4.15
C TYR A 94 8.41 -3.39 -3.09
N CYS A 95 7.44 -2.50 -2.94
CA CYS A 95 7.50 -1.36 -2.01
C CYS A 95 7.72 -1.75 -0.53
N LYS A 96 7.18 -2.90 -0.08
CA LYS A 96 7.43 -3.46 1.25
C LYS A 96 8.90 -3.84 1.49
N GLN A 97 9.67 -4.10 0.43
CA GLN A 97 11.10 -4.42 0.47
C GLN A 97 11.96 -3.16 0.23
N SER A 98 11.60 -2.06 0.90
CA SER A 98 12.28 -0.75 0.82
C SER A 98 13.34 -0.52 1.89
N LYS A 99 13.40 -1.36 2.93
CA LYS A 99 14.43 -1.31 3.97
C LYS A 99 15.18 -2.65 4.02
N ARG A 100 16.48 -2.60 4.33
CA ARG A 100 17.28 -3.81 4.52
C ARG A 100 16.97 -4.44 5.88
N LYS A 101 16.72 -5.75 5.91
CA LYS A 101 16.53 -6.54 7.14
C LYS A 101 17.62 -7.61 7.20
N GLY A 102 18.61 -7.47 8.08
CA GLY A 102 19.74 -8.41 8.14
C GLY A 102 20.59 -8.39 6.85
N ARG A 103 20.73 -9.54 6.18
CA ARG A 103 21.51 -9.72 4.94
C ARG A 103 20.62 -9.84 3.69
N THR A 104 19.60 -8.99 3.57
CA THR A 104 18.67 -8.96 2.42
C THR A 104 18.94 -7.81 1.45
N SER A 105 18.30 -7.85 0.28
CA SER A 105 18.31 -6.77 -0.74
C SER A 105 17.28 -5.68 -0.45
N ILE A 106 17.53 -4.47 -0.95
CA ILE A 106 16.51 -3.43 -1.07
C ILE A 106 15.91 -3.54 -2.47
N THR A 107 14.96 -4.46 -2.63
CA THR A 107 14.42 -4.83 -3.95
C THR A 107 13.67 -3.68 -4.61
N ALA A 108 13.00 -2.82 -3.83
CA ALA A 108 12.38 -1.59 -4.36
C ALA A 108 13.41 -0.68 -5.08
N LYS A 109 14.63 -0.57 -4.55
CA LYS A 109 15.72 0.20 -5.18
C LYS A 109 16.21 -0.48 -6.46
N LEU A 110 16.26 -1.82 -6.48
CA LEU A 110 16.58 -2.58 -7.68
C LEU A 110 15.56 -2.30 -8.80
N VAL A 111 14.25 -2.34 -8.49
CA VAL A 111 13.19 -2.02 -9.45
C VAL A 111 13.32 -0.59 -9.97
N ALA A 112 13.55 0.39 -9.09
CA ALA A 112 13.78 1.78 -9.50
C ALA A 112 14.97 1.93 -10.47
N ASN A 113 16.07 1.19 -10.22
CA ASN A 113 17.23 1.18 -11.11
C ASN A 113 16.90 0.52 -12.47
N MET A 114 16.12 -0.56 -12.50
CA MET A 114 15.70 -1.20 -13.74
C MET A 114 14.89 -0.24 -14.63
N LEU A 115 13.94 0.50 -14.04
CA LEU A 115 13.16 1.50 -14.76
C LEU A 115 14.04 2.63 -15.32
N ALA A 116 15.02 3.09 -14.54
CA ALA A 116 15.98 4.08 -14.99
C ALA A 116 16.82 3.60 -16.19
N VAL A 117 17.28 2.34 -16.14
CA VAL A 117 18.08 1.72 -17.23
C VAL A 117 17.22 1.46 -18.47
N ALA A 118 15.97 1.03 -18.31
CA ALA A 118 15.02 0.87 -19.42
C ALA A 118 14.74 2.20 -20.15
N GLY A 119 15.01 3.32 -19.48
CA GLY A 119 14.95 4.66 -20.06
C GLY A 119 13.68 5.43 -19.70
N VAL A 120 13.17 5.29 -18.47
CA VAL A 120 12.12 6.18 -17.96
C VAL A 120 12.70 7.59 -17.70
N ASP A 121 11.91 8.63 -17.98
CA ASP A 121 12.26 10.02 -17.66
C ASP A 121 11.58 10.53 -16.39
N HIS A 122 10.39 10.00 -16.08
CA HIS A 122 9.55 10.48 -15.00
C HIS A 122 8.69 9.34 -14.42
N ILE A 123 8.38 9.38 -13.13
CA ILE A 123 7.54 8.39 -12.47
C ILE A 123 6.37 9.10 -11.79
N ILE A 124 5.15 8.60 -12.01
CA ILE A 124 3.98 8.98 -11.23
C ILE A 124 3.55 7.73 -10.46
N THR A 125 3.40 7.84 -9.14
CA THR A 125 2.97 6.75 -8.26
C THR A 125 2.04 7.29 -7.18
N MET A 126 1.47 6.41 -6.35
CA MET A 126 0.56 6.80 -5.27
C MET A 126 0.96 6.08 -3.98
N ASP A 127 0.98 6.82 -2.86
CA ASP A 127 1.22 6.34 -1.51
C ASP A 127 2.36 5.31 -1.38
N LEU A 128 3.58 5.68 -1.80
CA LEU A 128 4.77 4.86 -1.54
C LEU A 128 4.85 4.43 -0.06
N HIS A 129 5.06 3.13 0.16
CA HIS A 129 5.12 2.51 1.49
C HIS A 129 6.02 3.27 2.48
N ALA A 130 7.14 3.79 2.00
CA ALA A 130 7.99 4.72 2.74
C ALA A 130 8.31 5.93 1.86
N SER A 131 8.10 7.15 2.38
CA SER A 131 8.34 8.38 1.61
C SER A 131 9.79 8.53 1.14
N GLN A 132 10.74 7.96 1.87
CA GLN A 132 12.17 7.93 1.51
C GLN A 132 12.44 7.17 0.21
N MET A 133 11.52 6.31 -0.23
CA MET A 133 11.62 5.59 -1.51
C MET A 133 11.71 6.53 -2.70
N GLN A 134 11.24 7.78 -2.61
CA GLN A 134 11.46 8.78 -3.67
C GLN A 134 12.96 8.96 -3.97
N GLY A 135 13.84 8.85 -2.96
CA GLY A 135 15.29 8.88 -3.13
C GLY A 135 15.89 7.64 -3.82
N PHE A 136 15.08 6.62 -4.10
CA PHE A 136 15.54 5.46 -4.88
C PHE A 136 15.64 5.77 -6.37
N PHE A 137 14.84 6.72 -6.86
CA PHE A 137 14.78 7.03 -8.27
C PHE A 137 15.84 8.06 -8.64
N GLN A 138 16.49 7.85 -9.79
CA GLN A 138 17.41 8.82 -10.39
C GLN A 138 16.67 9.85 -11.25
N ARG A 139 15.36 9.67 -11.40
CA ARG A 139 14.44 10.47 -12.20
C ARG A 139 13.43 11.12 -11.27
N PRO A 140 12.80 12.25 -11.66
CA PRO A 140 11.78 12.87 -10.83
C PRO A 140 10.62 11.89 -10.59
N VAL A 141 10.00 12.01 -9.42
CA VAL A 141 8.90 11.16 -8.97
C VAL A 141 7.81 12.06 -8.40
N ASP A 142 6.62 11.96 -8.95
CA ASP A 142 5.41 12.48 -8.34
C ASP A 142 4.76 11.35 -7.53
N ASN A 143 4.98 11.37 -6.21
CA ASN A 143 4.27 10.51 -5.28
C ASN A 143 2.95 11.19 -4.87
N LEU A 144 1.87 10.79 -5.52
CA LEU A 144 0.51 11.24 -5.20
C LEU A 144 0.04 10.62 -3.89
N TYR A 145 -1.01 11.20 -3.30
CA TYR A 145 -1.60 10.73 -2.05
C TYR A 145 -3.09 10.41 -2.25
N ALA A 146 -3.55 9.27 -1.74
CA ALA A 146 -4.98 8.96 -1.71
C ALA A 146 -5.70 9.64 -0.54
N GLU A 147 -4.96 10.19 0.44
CA GLU A 147 -5.50 10.82 1.64
C GLU A 147 -6.64 11.83 1.36
N PRO A 148 -6.53 12.79 0.41
CA PRO A 148 -7.64 13.71 0.14
C PRO A 148 -8.89 13.00 -0.40
N VAL A 149 -8.71 11.94 -1.19
CA VAL A 149 -9.79 11.16 -1.78
C VAL A 149 -10.47 10.28 -0.72
N ILE A 150 -9.68 9.68 0.17
CA ILE A 150 -10.16 8.91 1.33
C ILE A 150 -10.91 9.82 2.30
N ALA A 151 -10.35 10.98 2.63
CA ALA A 151 -11.01 11.97 3.49
C ALA A 151 -12.36 12.39 2.90
N ARG A 152 -12.40 12.74 1.61
CA ARG A 152 -13.65 13.04 0.90
C ARG A 152 -14.63 11.88 0.98
N TRP A 153 -14.19 10.64 0.78
CA TRP A 153 -15.06 9.48 0.85
C TRP A 153 -15.66 9.31 2.26
N ILE A 154 -14.86 9.44 3.32
CA ILE A 154 -15.32 9.39 4.72
C ILE A 154 -16.41 10.44 4.95
N THR A 155 -16.16 11.70 4.56
CA THR A 155 -17.11 12.80 4.85
C THR A 155 -18.42 12.70 4.10
N HIS A 156 -18.44 12.07 2.92
CA HIS A 156 -19.64 11.97 2.06
C HIS A 156 -20.39 10.65 2.23
N SER A 157 -19.69 9.55 2.54
CA SER A 157 -20.26 8.19 2.49
C SER A 157 -20.51 7.59 3.87
N VAL A 158 -19.82 8.06 4.92
CA VAL A 158 -19.95 7.50 6.27
C VAL A 158 -20.89 8.38 7.11
N PRO A 159 -22.06 7.86 7.53
CA PRO A 159 -22.94 8.60 8.44
C PRO A 159 -22.27 8.80 9.80
N ASN A 160 -22.46 9.99 10.39
CA ASN A 160 -21.91 10.35 11.71
C ASN A 160 -20.38 10.20 11.79
N TRP A 161 -19.66 10.40 10.67
CA TRP A 161 -18.20 10.30 10.62
C TRP A 161 -17.49 11.25 11.60
N GLN A 162 -18.14 12.34 12.00
CA GLN A 162 -17.63 13.30 12.98
C GLN A 162 -17.47 12.69 14.38
N ASN A 163 -18.23 11.64 14.70
CA ASN A 163 -18.04 10.82 15.90
C ASN A 163 -17.07 9.65 15.62
N GLY A 164 -15.99 9.96 14.90
CA GLY A 164 -15.01 8.99 14.44
C GLY A 164 -13.65 9.18 15.09
N VAL A 165 -12.80 8.16 14.96
CA VAL A 165 -11.40 8.17 15.39
C VAL A 165 -10.56 7.45 14.33
N ILE A 166 -9.45 8.06 13.91
CA ILE A 166 -8.53 7.44 12.96
C ILE A 166 -7.57 6.54 13.74
N VAL A 167 -7.48 5.27 13.37
CA VAL A 167 -6.69 4.28 14.11
C VAL A 167 -5.56 3.74 13.25
N SER A 168 -4.33 3.76 13.78
CA SER A 168 -3.21 3.08 13.15
C SER A 168 -3.15 1.62 13.55
N LYS A 169 -2.91 0.72 12.59
CA LYS A 169 -2.66 -0.72 12.84
C LYS A 169 -1.37 -0.96 13.64
N ASN A 170 -0.35 -0.11 13.45
CA ASN A 170 0.97 -0.23 14.06
C ASN A 170 1.63 1.14 14.26
N ALA A 171 2.80 1.18 14.91
CA ALA A 171 3.54 2.43 15.14
C ALA A 171 4.01 3.12 13.84
N GLY A 172 4.43 2.34 12.84
CA GLY A 172 4.91 2.87 11.55
C GLY A 172 3.87 3.70 10.79
N GLY A 173 2.58 3.40 10.96
CA GLY A 173 1.47 4.15 10.37
C GLY A 173 1.11 5.47 11.06
N ALA A 174 1.75 5.83 12.19
CA ALA A 174 1.33 6.97 13.01
C ALA A 174 1.29 8.30 12.25
N LYS A 175 2.26 8.58 11.37
CA LYS A 175 2.29 9.81 10.56
C LYS A 175 1.11 9.91 9.58
N ARG A 176 0.68 8.79 9.02
CA ARG A 176 -0.44 8.74 8.08
C ARG A 176 -1.77 9.00 8.78
N VAL A 177 -1.94 8.34 9.92
CA VAL A 177 -3.14 8.44 10.75
C VAL A 177 -3.30 9.85 11.33
N THR A 178 -2.21 10.45 11.81
CA THR A 178 -2.24 11.83 12.31
C THR A 178 -2.54 12.85 11.21
N SER A 179 -1.96 12.71 10.01
CA SER A 179 -2.28 13.59 8.86
C SER A 179 -3.77 13.54 8.50
N LEU A 180 -4.33 12.33 8.35
CA LEU A 180 -5.74 12.16 8.03
C LEU A 180 -6.67 12.65 9.16
N ALA A 181 -6.29 12.42 10.43
CA ALA A 181 -7.03 12.91 11.58
C ALA A 181 -7.08 14.44 11.63
N ASP A 182 -5.94 15.11 11.37
CA ASP A 182 -5.85 16.57 11.28
C ASP A 182 -6.71 17.12 10.13
N ALA A 183 -6.66 16.47 8.96
CA ALA A 183 -7.48 16.85 7.80
C ALA A 183 -8.98 16.75 8.06
N LEU A 184 -9.41 15.74 8.83
CA LEU A 184 -10.80 15.50 9.21
C LEU A 184 -11.22 16.20 10.52
N ARG A 185 -10.27 16.75 11.28
CA ARG A 185 -10.44 17.27 12.65
C ARG A 185 -11.04 16.22 13.60
N LEU A 186 -10.51 15.00 13.53
CA LEU A 186 -10.88 13.88 14.40
C LEU A 186 -9.74 13.56 15.36
N ASP A 187 -10.06 12.82 16.42
CA ASP A 187 -9.04 12.21 17.27
C ASP A 187 -8.35 11.06 16.50
N PHE A 188 -7.17 10.66 17.00
CA PHE A 188 -6.51 9.46 16.52
C PHE A 188 -6.15 8.50 17.67
N ALA A 189 -5.96 7.23 17.33
CA ALA A 189 -5.49 6.19 18.22
C ALA A 189 -4.44 5.31 17.53
N LEU A 190 -3.60 4.64 18.33
CA LEU A 190 -2.52 3.79 17.84
C LEU A 190 -2.61 2.42 18.48
N ILE A 191 -2.52 1.38 17.65
CA ILE A 191 -2.38 0.00 18.11
C ILE A 191 -0.90 -0.39 18.11
N HIS A 192 -0.47 -1.03 19.20
CA HIS A 192 0.83 -1.67 19.33
C HIS A 192 0.64 -3.13 19.72
N LYS A 193 1.19 -4.05 18.90
CA LYS A 193 1.19 -5.49 19.18
C LYS A 193 2.55 -5.87 19.75
N ASP A 194 2.60 -6.20 21.03
CA ASP A 194 3.81 -6.72 21.66
C ASP A 194 4.01 -8.17 21.21
N ARG A 195 5.08 -8.41 20.45
CA ARG A 195 5.50 -9.78 20.12
C ARG A 195 6.18 -10.31 21.37
N SER A 196 5.59 -11.33 21.99
CA SER A 196 6.06 -11.86 23.27
C SER A 196 7.58 -11.97 23.30
N ARG A 197 8.20 -11.39 24.34
CA ARG A 197 9.60 -11.62 24.71
C ARG A 197 9.76 -13.07 25.19
N LEU A 198 9.53 -14.06 24.33
CA LEU A 198 10.10 -15.38 24.51
C LEU A 198 11.56 -15.25 24.09
N GLY A 199 12.42 -15.01 25.07
CA GLY A 199 13.86 -14.82 24.88
C GLY A 199 14.52 -16.00 24.13
N PRO A 200 15.73 -15.78 23.60
CA PRO A 200 16.46 -16.82 22.90
C PRO A 200 16.82 -17.93 23.90
N GLN A 201 16.14 -19.07 23.83
CA GLN A 201 16.69 -20.30 24.39
C GLN A 201 17.88 -20.68 23.51
N GLY A 202 19.06 -20.17 23.87
CA GLY A 202 20.34 -20.63 23.38
C GLY A 202 20.51 -22.11 23.69
N HIS A 203 20.08 -22.97 22.78
CA HIS A 203 20.50 -24.36 22.76
C HIS A 203 21.81 -24.42 21.98
N ASN A 204 22.92 -24.36 22.73
CA ASN A 204 24.17 -25.00 22.32
C ASN A 204 23.85 -26.46 21.97
N ARG A 205 23.66 -26.77 20.69
CA ARG A 205 23.77 -28.15 20.22
C ARG A 205 25.22 -28.39 19.82
N PRO A 206 25.97 -29.27 20.51
CA PRO A 206 27.27 -29.68 20.03
C PRO A 206 27.08 -30.41 18.69
N TYR A 207 27.97 -30.12 17.75
CA TYR A 207 28.09 -30.83 16.48
C TYR A 207 28.09 -32.35 16.72
N SER A 208 27.09 -33.06 16.21
CA SER A 208 27.12 -34.51 16.10
C SER A 208 26.48 -34.96 14.79
N GLY A 209 27.33 -35.47 13.89
CA GLY A 209 27.03 -36.58 12.97
C GLY A 209 26.04 -36.34 11.84
N MET A 210 26.55 -36.31 10.61
CA MET A 210 25.79 -36.73 9.42
C MET A 210 25.26 -38.17 9.59
N PRO A 211 24.06 -38.46 9.06
CA PRO A 211 23.93 -39.63 8.18
C PRO A 211 23.24 -39.31 6.83
N LYS A 212 23.51 -40.20 5.88
CA LYS A 212 23.19 -40.13 4.45
C LYS A 212 21.74 -40.56 4.10
N SER A 213 21.27 -40.00 2.98
CA SER A 213 20.41 -40.53 1.90
C SER A 213 19.20 -41.45 2.21
N GLY A 214 18.02 -41.03 1.76
CA GLY A 214 16.85 -41.87 1.50
C GLY A 214 15.65 -41.03 1.03
N GLU A 215 15.02 -41.45 -0.07
CA GLU A 215 13.97 -40.77 -0.84
C GLU A 215 12.68 -40.49 -0.06
N GLY A 216 11.96 -39.41 -0.42
CA GLY A 216 10.56 -39.22 0.01
C GLY A 216 10.06 -37.77 0.00
N ASP A 217 9.34 -37.43 -1.08
CA ASP A 217 8.29 -36.40 -1.19
C ASP A 217 8.62 -34.94 -0.79
N SER A 218 8.98 -34.14 -1.80
CA SER A 218 9.15 -32.70 -1.71
C SER A 218 7.79 -31.99 -1.69
N THR A 219 7.10 -32.03 -0.55
CA THR A 219 6.12 -30.98 -0.23
C THR A 219 6.86 -29.76 0.27
N VAL A 220 7.07 -28.78 -0.62
CA VAL A 220 7.52 -27.44 -0.24
C VAL A 220 6.45 -26.84 0.65
N ARG A 221 6.64 -26.91 1.97
CA ARG A 221 5.87 -26.12 2.93
C ARG A 221 6.31 -24.67 2.76
N VAL A 222 5.46 -23.88 2.11
CA VAL A 222 5.57 -22.43 2.12
C VAL A 222 5.30 -22.00 3.56
N PHE A 223 6.34 -21.56 4.26
CA PHE A 223 6.18 -20.86 5.52
C PHE A 223 5.72 -19.44 5.18
N GLU A 224 4.45 -19.14 5.47
CA GLU A 224 3.95 -17.77 5.48
C GLU A 224 4.55 -17.09 6.72
N GLU A 225 5.66 -16.36 6.55
CA GLU A 225 6.14 -15.43 7.57
C GLU A 225 5.27 -14.17 7.50
N ASP A 226 4.58 -13.84 8.60
CA ASP A 226 3.92 -12.56 8.78
C ASP A 226 4.96 -11.42 8.78
N GLU A 227 5.19 -10.85 7.59
CA GLU A 227 6.09 -9.72 7.32
C GLU A 227 5.54 -8.38 7.85
N ASP A 228 5.15 -8.32 9.12
CA ASP A 228 5.12 -7.04 9.83
C ASP A 228 6.57 -6.67 10.19
N GLY A 229 6.95 -5.45 9.82
CA GLY A 229 8.30 -4.92 10.00
C GLY A 229 8.79 -5.03 11.43
N VAL A 230 10.01 -5.54 11.60
CA VAL A 230 10.85 -5.17 12.72
C VAL A 230 11.26 -3.73 12.47
N GLU A 231 10.44 -2.78 12.91
CA GLU A 231 10.96 -1.45 13.22
C GLU A 231 11.73 -1.60 14.53
N GLU A 232 12.98 -1.14 14.56
CA GLU A 232 13.67 -0.93 15.82
C GLU A 232 12.75 -0.06 16.68
N SER A 233 12.33 -0.62 17.82
CA SER A 233 11.61 0.12 18.83
C SER A 233 12.50 1.28 19.29
N GLU A 234 12.25 2.48 18.78
CA GLU A 234 12.48 3.65 19.62
C GLU A 234 11.55 3.44 20.81
N ASP A 235 12.15 3.19 21.98
CA ASP A 235 11.47 2.91 23.23
C ASP A 235 10.49 4.06 23.51
N LEU A 236 9.21 3.89 23.15
CA LEU A 236 8.14 4.85 23.45
C LEU A 236 8.07 5.13 24.95
N THR A 237 8.50 4.17 25.77
CA THR A 237 8.63 4.28 27.23
C THR A 237 9.62 5.37 27.64
N ALA A 238 10.75 5.52 26.93
CA ALA A 238 11.76 6.54 27.20
C ALA A 238 11.32 7.95 26.75
N SER A 239 10.58 8.04 25.66
CA SER A 239 10.00 9.31 25.20
C SER A 239 8.89 9.81 26.12
N ILE A 240 8.08 8.90 26.68
CA ILE A 240 7.03 9.24 27.65
C ILE A 240 7.62 9.69 28.99
N SER A 241 8.72 9.08 29.47
CA SER A 241 9.39 9.52 30.70
C SER A 241 10.02 10.92 30.56
N SER A 242 10.46 11.30 29.35
CA SER A 242 11.02 12.64 29.09
C SER A 242 9.96 13.76 29.13
N LEU A 243 8.70 13.44 28.84
CA LEU A 243 7.57 14.37 28.89
C LEU A 243 7.07 14.61 30.32
N THR A 244 7.35 13.69 31.26
CA THR A 244 6.99 13.87 32.67
C THR A 244 7.95 14.76 33.45
N GLU A 245 9.19 14.96 32.97
CA GLU A 245 10.21 15.78 33.63
C GLU A 245 10.15 17.28 33.26
N THR A 246 9.47 17.63 32.16
CA THR A 246 9.21 19.02 31.80
C THR A 246 7.84 19.42 32.31
N GLY A 247 7.81 20.04 33.48
CA GLY A 247 6.59 20.39 34.23
C GLY A 247 5.54 21.17 33.43
N VAL A 248 4.66 20.44 32.76
CA VAL A 248 3.40 20.94 32.19
C VAL A 248 2.26 20.39 33.06
N ASN A 249 1.40 21.31 33.51
CA ASN A 249 0.30 21.05 34.45
C ASN A 249 -0.54 19.82 34.08
N GLY A 250 -0.81 19.00 35.11
CA GLY A 250 -1.33 17.64 35.04
C GLY A 250 -2.82 17.46 34.68
N ASP A 251 -3.36 18.25 33.76
CA ASP A 251 -4.77 18.16 33.33
C ASP A 251 -4.97 17.70 31.86
N ILE A 252 -3.92 17.27 31.14
CA ILE A 252 -4.02 16.90 29.71
C ILE A 252 -3.74 15.40 29.42
N LEU A 253 -3.34 14.58 30.39
CA LEU A 253 -2.99 13.17 30.15
C LEU A 253 -4.06 12.19 30.66
N ASN A 254 -5.28 12.29 30.11
CA ASN A 254 -6.26 11.20 30.13
C ASN A 254 -6.28 10.46 28.78
N ALA A 255 -5.10 10.17 28.22
CA ALA A 255 -5.00 9.16 27.17
C ALA A 255 -5.32 7.81 27.83
N ALA A 256 -6.55 7.32 27.64
CA ALA A 256 -6.94 6.00 28.11
C ALA A 256 -6.06 4.96 27.37
N VAL A 257 -5.04 4.46 28.06
CA VAL A 257 -4.27 3.31 27.58
C VAL A 257 -5.03 2.07 28.00
N SER A 258 -5.65 1.38 27.04
CA SER A 258 -6.21 0.06 27.30
C SER A 258 -5.19 -1.01 26.93
N VAL A 259 -4.62 -1.64 27.95
CA VAL A 259 -3.78 -2.84 27.81
C VAL A 259 -4.66 -4.05 28.05
N VAL A 260 -4.80 -4.93 27.06
CA VAL A 260 -5.54 -6.20 27.25
C VAL A 260 -4.72 -7.35 26.69
N ALA A 261 -4.22 -8.21 27.59
CA ALA A 261 -3.55 -9.45 27.23
C ALA A 261 -4.55 -10.44 26.60
N ASP A 262 -4.17 -11.10 25.50
CA ASP A 262 -4.96 -12.21 24.98
C ASP A 262 -4.78 -13.48 25.82
N LYS A 263 -5.88 -14.19 26.06
CA LYS A 263 -5.93 -15.36 26.96
C LYS A 263 -5.27 -16.62 26.38
N ASP A 264 -4.77 -16.56 25.15
CA ASP A 264 -4.18 -17.71 24.44
C ASP A 264 -2.65 -17.66 24.35
N GLY A 265 -1.98 -16.75 25.08
CA GLY A 265 -0.52 -16.75 25.22
C GLY A 265 0.27 -16.22 24.02
N GLU A 266 -0.40 -15.78 22.95
CA GLU A 266 0.26 -15.23 21.75
C GLU A 266 -0.13 -13.77 21.54
N SER A 267 0.79 -12.86 21.90
CA SER A 267 0.76 -11.40 21.71
C SER A 267 -0.25 -10.57 22.53
N THR A 268 0.21 -9.44 23.06
CA THR A 268 -0.64 -8.46 23.76
C THR A 268 -0.86 -7.26 22.84
N ILE A 269 -2.12 -6.98 22.51
CA ILE A 269 -2.49 -5.78 21.76
C ILE A 269 -2.79 -4.66 22.76
N THR A 270 -2.07 -3.54 22.60
CA THR A 270 -2.26 -2.32 23.37
C THR A 270 -2.82 -1.24 22.46
N LEU A 271 -3.86 -0.55 22.92
CA LEU A 271 -4.42 0.62 22.26
C LEU A 271 -4.07 1.87 23.07
N VAL A 272 -3.56 2.88 22.37
CA VAL A 272 -3.32 4.22 22.90
C VAL A 272 -4.29 5.18 22.21
N GLY A 273 -5.23 5.75 22.97
CA GLY A 273 -6.28 6.65 22.47
C GLY A 273 -7.69 6.11 22.77
N ASP A 274 -8.68 7.00 22.77
CA ASP A 274 -10.08 6.65 23.08
C ASP A 274 -10.92 6.39 21.83
N VAL A 275 -11.45 5.17 21.75
CA VAL A 275 -12.28 4.68 20.65
C VAL A 275 -13.71 4.32 21.09
N ARG A 276 -14.02 4.48 22.39
CA ARG A 276 -15.28 3.97 22.96
C ARG A 276 -16.49 4.74 22.41
N GLY A 277 -17.47 4.02 21.87
CA GLY A 277 -18.68 4.59 21.28
C GLY A 277 -18.42 5.40 19.99
N LYS A 278 -17.21 5.33 19.43
CA LYS A 278 -16.83 6.02 18.18
C LYS A 278 -16.77 5.05 17.01
N ILE A 279 -16.86 5.58 15.79
CA ILE A 279 -16.52 4.85 14.56
C ILE A 279 -15.00 4.82 14.44
N ALA A 280 -14.41 3.63 14.45
CA ALA A 280 -12.97 3.47 14.26
C ALA A 280 -12.64 3.30 12.76
N PHE A 281 -11.80 4.19 12.23
CA PHE A 281 -11.25 4.10 10.89
C PHE A 281 -9.83 3.52 10.98
N LEU A 282 -9.70 2.20 10.90
CA LEU A 282 -8.42 1.49 10.93
C LEU A 282 -7.72 1.64 9.57
N THR A 283 -6.70 2.49 9.52
CA THR A 283 -6.06 2.91 8.27
C THR A 283 -4.64 2.36 8.12
N ASP A 284 -4.27 1.94 6.91
CA ASP A 284 -2.89 1.61 6.52
C ASP A 284 -2.62 1.98 5.04
N ASP A 285 -1.39 1.86 4.53
CA ASP A 285 -1.13 2.07 3.09
C ASP A 285 -1.48 0.84 2.25
N ILE A 286 -1.17 -0.36 2.74
CA ILE A 286 -1.32 -1.61 2.01
C ILE A 286 -2.06 -2.62 2.86
N ILE A 287 -3.06 -3.28 2.27
CA ILE A 287 -3.69 -4.48 2.83
C ILE A 287 -3.42 -5.68 1.94
N ASP A 288 -2.71 -6.66 2.48
CA ASP A 288 -2.32 -7.89 1.80
C ASP A 288 -2.79 -9.10 2.61
N ASN A 289 -2.05 -9.48 3.67
CA ASN A 289 -2.55 -10.35 4.72
C ASN A 289 -3.45 -9.54 5.67
N VAL A 290 -4.66 -10.06 5.91
CA VAL A 290 -5.69 -9.41 6.72
C VAL A 290 -5.63 -9.78 8.20
N GLY A 291 -4.87 -10.80 8.61
CA GLY A 291 -4.91 -11.34 9.98
C GLY A 291 -4.72 -10.27 11.06
N THR A 292 -3.70 -9.43 10.92
CA THR A 292 -3.45 -8.34 11.87
C THR A 292 -4.50 -7.24 11.85
N PHE A 293 -5.17 -7.01 10.72
CA PHE A 293 -6.31 -6.10 10.66
C PHE A 293 -7.54 -6.67 11.35
N LEU A 294 -7.77 -7.99 11.25
CA LEU A 294 -8.87 -8.66 11.93
C LEU A 294 -8.67 -8.68 13.45
N ASP A 295 -7.46 -9.01 13.91
CA ASP A 295 -7.09 -8.95 15.33
C ASP A 295 -7.33 -7.53 15.90
N ALA A 296 -6.91 -6.51 15.15
CA ALA A 296 -7.11 -5.11 15.51
C ALA A 296 -8.60 -4.73 15.54
N ALA A 297 -9.39 -5.12 14.53
CA ALA A 297 -10.82 -4.87 14.48
C ALA A 297 -11.57 -5.53 15.65
N ASP A 298 -11.25 -6.79 15.95
CA ASP A 298 -11.78 -7.53 17.09
C ASP A 298 -11.43 -6.85 18.41
N HIS A 299 -10.19 -6.41 18.58
CA HIS A 299 -9.76 -5.69 19.78
C HIS A 299 -10.52 -4.36 19.95
N LEU A 300 -10.64 -3.58 18.88
CA LEU A 300 -11.35 -2.29 18.88
C LEU A 300 -12.83 -2.45 19.26
N MET A 301 -13.53 -3.41 18.63
CA MET A 301 -14.95 -3.63 18.89
C MET A 301 -15.21 -4.34 20.23
N LYS A 302 -14.61 -5.51 20.43
CA LYS A 302 -14.98 -6.41 21.54
C LYS A 302 -14.38 -6.00 22.87
N LYS A 303 -13.20 -5.37 22.85
CA LYS A 303 -12.45 -5.03 24.08
C LYS A 303 -12.47 -3.53 24.38
N CYS A 304 -12.40 -2.67 23.36
CA CYS A 304 -12.32 -1.21 23.55
C CYS A 304 -13.67 -0.49 23.42
N GLY A 305 -14.67 -1.14 22.81
CA GLY A 305 -16.03 -0.63 22.71
C GLY A 305 -16.25 0.34 21.55
N ALA A 306 -15.52 0.21 20.44
CA ALA A 306 -15.83 0.91 19.19
C ALA A 306 -17.20 0.48 18.64
N ASP A 307 -17.96 1.42 18.08
CA ASP A 307 -19.31 1.17 17.53
C ASP A 307 -19.23 0.40 16.20
N LYS A 308 -18.31 0.81 15.32
CA LYS A 308 -18.05 0.20 14.01
C LYS A 308 -16.58 0.32 13.67
N VAL A 309 -16.04 -0.66 12.96
CA VAL A 309 -14.68 -0.59 12.41
C VAL A 309 -14.72 -0.61 10.88
N TYR A 310 -14.20 0.45 10.27
CA TYR A 310 -13.86 0.49 8.86
C TYR A 310 -12.38 0.20 8.72
N ILE A 311 -12.02 -0.75 7.84
CA ILE A 311 -10.64 -0.93 7.41
C ILE A 311 -10.45 -0.12 6.13
N ILE A 312 -9.46 0.77 6.11
CA ILE A 312 -9.18 1.64 4.96
C ILE A 312 -7.72 1.51 4.57
N ALA A 313 -7.45 1.23 3.30
CA ALA A 313 -6.09 1.25 2.78
C ALA A 313 -6.01 1.86 1.38
N THR A 314 -4.86 2.42 1.00
CA THR A 314 -4.69 2.85 -0.38
C THR A 314 -4.66 1.62 -1.29
N HIS A 315 -3.76 0.67 -1.02
CA HIS A 315 -3.49 -0.47 -1.90
C HIS A 315 -4.13 -1.76 -1.37
N GLY A 316 -5.18 -2.22 -2.04
CA GLY A 316 -5.82 -3.51 -1.76
C GLY A 316 -5.18 -4.66 -2.54
N VAL A 317 -4.06 -5.21 -2.05
CA VAL A 317 -3.42 -6.39 -2.65
C VAL A 317 -4.27 -7.65 -2.43
N LEU A 318 -4.80 -7.82 -1.22
CA LEU A 318 -5.82 -8.81 -0.86
C LEU A 318 -5.49 -10.22 -1.41
N SER A 319 -4.29 -10.73 -1.07
CA SER A 319 -3.83 -12.04 -1.52
C SER A 319 -4.54 -13.20 -0.77
N GLY A 320 -4.48 -14.40 -1.35
CA GLY A 320 -5.07 -15.60 -0.76
C GLY A 320 -6.57 -15.46 -0.49
N ASN A 321 -6.98 -15.84 0.72
CA ASN A 321 -8.37 -15.81 1.20
C ASN A 321 -8.72 -14.53 1.99
N ALA A 322 -8.05 -13.42 1.70
CA ALA A 322 -8.25 -12.14 2.38
C ALA A 322 -9.72 -11.69 2.36
N ILE A 323 -10.38 -11.79 1.20
CA ILE A 323 -11.78 -11.38 1.03
C ILE A 323 -12.72 -12.26 1.86
N GLU A 324 -12.57 -13.57 1.81
CA GLU A 324 -13.41 -14.50 2.56
C GLU A 324 -13.27 -14.28 4.07
N LYS A 325 -12.04 -14.03 4.55
CA LYS A 325 -11.76 -13.71 5.96
C LYS A 325 -12.38 -12.38 6.41
N ILE A 326 -12.33 -11.34 5.57
CA ILE A 326 -12.97 -10.04 5.84
C ILE A 326 -14.49 -10.19 5.89
N GLU A 327 -15.06 -10.93 4.93
CA GLU A 327 -16.51 -11.16 4.87
C GLU A 327 -17.00 -11.89 6.13
N ALA A 328 -16.26 -12.90 6.59
CA ALA A 328 -16.59 -13.69 7.79
C ALA A 328 -16.37 -12.97 9.13
N CYS A 329 -15.66 -11.83 9.16
CA CYS A 329 -15.35 -11.13 10.42
C CYS A 329 -16.45 -10.12 10.80
N ASP A 330 -17.24 -10.42 11.82
CA ASP A 330 -18.34 -9.55 12.29
C ASP A 330 -17.86 -8.18 12.80
N SER A 331 -16.63 -8.09 13.30
CA SER A 331 -16.06 -6.83 13.80
C SER A 331 -15.68 -5.86 12.68
N VAL A 332 -15.63 -6.31 11.43
CA VAL A 332 -15.35 -5.45 10.27
C VAL A 332 -16.66 -5.03 9.63
N TYR A 333 -16.94 -3.73 9.65
CA TYR A 333 -18.14 -3.16 9.02
C TYR A 333 -17.97 -3.04 7.50
N LYS A 334 -16.88 -2.40 7.05
CA LYS A 334 -16.52 -2.27 5.63
C LYS A 334 -15.00 -2.31 5.46
N LEU A 335 -14.56 -2.81 4.31
CA LEU A 335 -13.20 -2.71 3.81
C LEU A 335 -13.19 -1.73 2.63
N VAL A 336 -12.40 -0.68 2.73
CA VAL A 336 -12.34 0.40 1.74
C VAL A 336 -10.92 0.45 1.19
N VAL A 337 -10.79 0.26 -0.12
CA VAL A 337 -9.51 0.32 -0.82
C VAL A 337 -9.63 1.21 -2.05
N THR A 338 -8.51 1.61 -2.66
CA THR A 338 -8.55 2.28 -3.97
C THR A 338 -8.36 1.28 -5.10
N ASN A 339 -8.69 1.68 -6.33
CA ASN A 339 -8.33 0.94 -7.54
C ASN A 339 -6.87 1.20 -7.99
N THR A 340 -5.91 1.29 -7.05
CA THR A 340 -4.46 1.36 -7.37
C THR A 340 -3.84 -0.01 -7.67
N PHE A 341 -4.44 -1.06 -7.12
CA PHE A 341 -4.09 -2.46 -7.38
C PHE A 341 -5.30 -3.15 -8.05
N PRO A 342 -5.11 -3.95 -9.11
CA PRO A 342 -6.18 -4.68 -9.77
C PRO A 342 -6.80 -5.71 -8.83
N ILE A 343 -8.10 -5.57 -8.57
CA ILE A 343 -8.88 -6.55 -7.81
C ILE A 343 -9.74 -7.32 -8.81
N PRO A 344 -9.54 -8.65 -8.97
CA PRO A 344 -10.34 -9.47 -9.86
C PRO A 344 -11.84 -9.38 -9.54
N LYS A 345 -12.68 -9.39 -10.58
CA LYS A 345 -14.14 -9.32 -10.42
C LYS A 345 -14.71 -10.42 -9.52
N GLU A 346 -14.14 -11.63 -9.58
CA GLU A 346 -14.52 -12.73 -8.71
C GLU A 346 -14.31 -12.43 -7.21
N LYS A 347 -13.29 -11.64 -6.85
CA LYS A 347 -13.06 -11.20 -5.48
C LYS A 347 -14.06 -10.10 -5.08
N MET A 348 -14.37 -9.20 -6.01
CA MET A 348 -15.36 -8.13 -5.77
C MET A 348 -16.76 -8.70 -5.54
N ASP A 349 -17.19 -9.66 -6.37
CA ASP A 349 -18.53 -10.25 -6.32
C ASP A 349 -18.75 -11.10 -5.05
N LYS A 350 -17.68 -11.54 -4.38
CA LYS A 350 -17.72 -12.34 -3.14
C LYS A 350 -17.87 -11.52 -1.87
N SER A 351 -17.72 -10.19 -1.91
CA SER A 351 -17.75 -9.37 -0.70
C SER A 351 -18.84 -8.33 -0.74
N SER A 352 -19.69 -8.34 0.28
CA SER A 352 -20.63 -7.24 0.55
C SER A 352 -19.95 -6.09 1.32
N LYS A 353 -18.79 -6.35 1.93
CA LYS A 353 -18.03 -5.41 2.75
C LYS A 353 -17.02 -4.57 1.96
N LEU A 354 -16.56 -5.04 0.80
CA LEU A 354 -15.57 -4.36 -0.03
C LEU A 354 -16.15 -3.12 -0.73
N ILE A 355 -15.45 -2.00 -0.63
CA ILE A 355 -15.71 -0.74 -1.32
C ILE A 355 -14.42 -0.32 -2.02
N ILE A 356 -14.53 0.08 -3.29
CA ILE A 356 -13.40 0.52 -4.11
C ILE A 356 -13.58 1.98 -4.46
N ILE A 357 -12.63 2.82 -4.06
CA ILE A 357 -12.58 4.24 -4.41
C ILE A 357 -11.81 4.41 -5.72
N ASP A 358 -12.42 5.09 -6.69
CA ASP A 358 -11.80 5.38 -7.98
C ASP A 358 -10.79 6.55 -7.88
N ILE A 359 -9.52 6.28 -8.15
CA ILE A 359 -8.44 7.28 -8.21
C ILE A 359 -8.04 7.67 -9.63
N SER A 360 -8.78 7.21 -10.65
CA SER A 360 -8.47 7.54 -12.04
C SER A 360 -8.52 9.04 -12.33
N ASN A 361 -9.32 9.81 -11.57
CA ASN A 361 -9.34 11.28 -11.69
C ASN A 361 -8.01 11.90 -11.27
N THR A 362 -7.50 11.52 -10.10
CA THR A 362 -6.23 11.98 -9.56
C THR A 362 -5.07 11.64 -10.52
N LEU A 363 -5.06 10.43 -11.09
CA LEU A 363 -4.04 10.04 -12.06
C LEU A 363 -4.16 10.77 -13.39
N ALA A 364 -5.38 10.93 -13.92
CA ALA A 364 -5.61 11.69 -15.14
C ALA A 364 -5.13 13.14 -14.97
N GLU A 365 -5.44 13.76 -13.84
CA GLU A 365 -5.03 15.13 -13.57
C GLU A 365 -3.51 15.26 -13.37
N ALA A 366 -2.87 14.30 -12.70
CA ALA A 366 -1.41 14.25 -12.58
C ALA A 366 -0.73 14.13 -13.97
N ILE A 367 -1.26 13.28 -14.85
CA ILE A 367 -0.78 13.14 -16.24
C ILE A 367 -0.98 14.44 -17.01
N ARG A 368 -2.16 15.06 -16.91
CA ARG A 368 -2.49 16.33 -17.58
C ARG A 368 -1.54 17.45 -17.15
N ARG A 369 -1.32 17.60 -15.84
CA ARG A 369 -0.43 18.62 -15.26
C ARG A 369 1.02 18.38 -15.63
N THR A 370 1.50 17.14 -15.54
CA THR A 370 2.86 16.73 -15.98
C THR A 370 3.11 17.06 -17.45
N HIS A 371 2.12 16.79 -18.31
CA HIS A 371 2.20 17.11 -19.73
C HIS A 371 2.29 18.61 -19.99
N ASN A 372 1.44 19.40 -19.31
CA ASN A 372 1.34 20.85 -19.49
C ASN A 372 2.40 21.65 -18.73
N GLY A 373 3.21 21.02 -17.86
CA GLY A 373 4.15 21.71 -16.98
C GLY A 373 3.47 22.48 -15.84
N GLU A 374 2.28 22.05 -15.44
CA GLU A 374 1.52 22.62 -14.33
C GLU A 374 1.91 21.95 -13.00
N SER A 375 1.66 22.63 -11.88
CA SER A 375 1.97 22.10 -10.55
C SER A 375 1.08 20.89 -10.20
N VAL A 376 1.72 19.74 -9.99
CA VAL A 376 1.09 18.49 -9.48
C VAL A 376 0.84 18.55 -7.98
N SER A 377 1.59 19.37 -7.24
CA SER A 377 1.48 19.46 -5.76
C SER A 377 0.12 19.94 -5.26
N TYR A 378 -0.69 20.55 -6.13
CA TYR A 378 -2.09 20.86 -5.82
C TYR A 378 -2.88 19.62 -5.40
N LEU A 379 -2.63 18.47 -6.05
CA LEU A 379 -3.30 17.20 -5.81
C LEU A 379 -2.94 16.56 -4.48
N PHE A 380 -1.87 17.02 -3.81
CA PHE A 380 -1.46 16.45 -2.51
C PHE A 380 -2.43 16.81 -1.39
N ASN A 381 -3.16 17.93 -1.52
CA ASN A 381 -4.07 18.43 -0.48
C ASN A 381 -5.53 18.53 -0.94
N HIS A 382 -5.81 18.30 -2.23
CA HIS A 382 -7.15 18.43 -2.80
C HIS A 382 -7.50 17.18 -3.57
N ALA A 383 -8.61 16.55 -3.19
CA ALA A 383 -9.29 15.65 -4.09
C ALA A 383 -9.90 16.50 -5.22
N GLU A 384 -9.86 16.01 -6.47
CA GLU A 384 -10.63 16.55 -7.59
C GLU A 384 -11.88 15.72 -7.80
#